data_AF-A0A6G4AHA5-F1
#
_entry.id   AF-A0A6G4AHA5-F1
#
_cell.length_a   1.000
_cell.length_b   1.000
_cell.length_c   1.000
_cell.angle_alpha   90.00
_cell.angle_beta   90.00
_cell.angle_gamma   90.00
#
_symmetry.space_group_name_H-M   'P 1'
#
loop_
_entity.id
_entity.type
_entity.pdbx_description
1 polymer ?
#
loop_
_entity_poly.entity_id
_entity_poly.type
_entity_poly.pdbx_seq_one_letter_code
_entity_poly.pdbx_strand_id
1 'polypeptide(L)'
;MGRQKDTGSVRLVRALSRMGVLVGTADTAALPALLAATGPDSRGAQFYGPKRRGNLGGAPARQELWAPLRDIDDARGLGEASERLVGVRFPA
;
A
#
# COMPACT_ATOMS: atom_id res chain seq x y z
N MET A 1 4.94 19.51 17.44
CA MET A 1 4.96 18.48 16.39
C MET A 1 6.26 17.70 16.49
N GLY A 2 6.20 16.39 16.73
CA GLY A 2 7.36 15.48 16.75
C GLY A 2 7.69 14.89 18.12
N ARG A 3 7.74 13.54 18.22
CA ARG A 3 8.27 12.86 19.40
C ARG A 3 9.78 13.11 19.48
N GLN A 4 10.25 13.63 20.60
CA GLN A 4 11.66 14.04 20.80
C GLN A 4 12.66 12.87 20.80
N LYS A 5 12.18 11.62 20.94
CA LYS A 5 13.00 10.40 20.94
C LYS A 5 12.31 9.31 20.12
N ASP A 6 13.11 8.54 19.38
CA ASP A 6 12.66 7.30 18.73
C ASP A 6 11.98 6.42 19.77
N THR A 7 10.72 6.04 19.53
CA THR A 7 10.03 5.06 20.37
C THR A 7 10.67 3.70 20.17
N GLY A 8 10.52 2.79 21.16
CA GLY A 8 11.03 1.42 21.04
C GLY A 8 10.58 0.71 19.76
N SER A 9 9.36 1.01 19.29
CA SER A 9 8.82 0.54 18.02
C SER A 9 9.61 1.02 16.80
N VAL A 10 10.05 2.29 16.75
CA VAL A 10 10.86 2.82 15.63
C VAL A 10 12.22 2.15 15.57
N ARG A 11 12.85 1.92 16.74
CA ARG A 11 14.13 1.21 16.82
C ARG A 11 13.99 -0.24 16.34
N LEU A 12 12.91 -0.91 16.72
CA LEU A 12 12.61 -2.27 16.30
C LEU A 12 12.38 -2.36 14.78
N VAL A 13 11.54 -1.48 14.21
CA VAL A 13 11.29 -1.43 12.76
C VAL A 13 12.59 -1.21 12.00
N ARG A 14 13.44 -0.27 12.42
CA ARG A 14 14.73 -0.01 11.77
C ARG A 14 15.67 -1.21 11.86
N ALA A 15 15.70 -1.94 12.98
CA ALA A 15 16.48 -3.16 13.12
C ALA A 15 15.99 -4.27 12.17
N LEU A 16 14.67 -4.48 12.11
CA LEU A 16 14.05 -5.46 11.20
C LEU A 16 14.31 -5.12 9.72
N SER A 17 14.16 -3.85 9.32
CA SER A 17 14.44 -3.39 7.96
C SER A 17 15.91 -3.56 7.56
N ARG A 18 16.85 -3.34 8.49
CA ARG A 18 18.29 -3.55 8.24
C ARG A 18 18.65 -5.02 8.04
N MET A 19 17.92 -5.94 8.66
CA MET A 19 18.19 -7.37 8.50
C MET A 19 17.77 -7.91 7.12
N GLY A 20 16.93 -7.21 6.35
CA GLY A 20 16.68 -7.47 4.91
C GLY A 20 16.09 -8.84 4.52
N VAL A 21 16.01 -9.80 5.44
CA VAL A 21 15.58 -11.18 5.15
C VAL A 21 14.06 -11.36 5.29
N LEU A 22 13.44 -10.68 6.26
CA LEU A 22 12.03 -10.88 6.65
C LEU A 22 11.07 -9.77 6.17
N VAL A 23 11.54 -8.52 6.13
CA VAL A 23 10.76 -7.34 5.74
C VAL A 23 11.49 -6.56 4.66
N GLY A 24 10.74 -5.88 3.80
CA GLY A 24 11.28 -5.02 2.75
C GLY A 24 12.09 -3.86 3.32
N THR A 25 13.04 -3.39 2.52
CA THR A 25 13.76 -2.13 2.73
C THR A 25 13.02 -0.97 2.08
N ALA A 26 13.43 0.27 2.38
CA ALA A 26 12.90 1.47 1.73
C ALA A 26 13.00 1.38 0.19
N ASP A 27 14.12 0.89 -0.34
CA ASP A 27 14.32 0.73 -1.78
C ASP A 27 13.33 -0.27 -2.38
N THR A 28 13.09 -1.40 -1.72
CA THR A 28 12.13 -2.41 -2.21
C THR A 28 10.68 -2.00 -2.04
N ALA A 29 10.38 -1.09 -1.10
CA ALA A 29 9.01 -0.64 -0.83
C ALA A 29 8.41 0.19 -1.99
N ALA A 30 9.26 0.80 -2.83
CA ALA A 30 8.82 1.54 -4.02
C ALA A 30 8.47 0.61 -5.20
N LEU A 31 8.99 -0.61 -5.23
CA LEU A 31 8.88 -1.50 -6.39
C LEU A 31 7.44 -1.89 -6.76
N PRO A 32 6.51 -2.15 -5.82
CA PRO A 32 5.12 -2.43 -6.16
C PRO A 32 4.43 -1.25 -6.87
N ALA A 33 4.71 -0.02 -6.44
CA ALA A 33 4.17 1.18 -7.08
C ALA A 33 4.75 1.37 -8.48
N LEU A 34 6.06 1.12 -8.65
CA LEU A 34 6.70 1.15 -9.96
C LEU A 34 6.08 0.11 -10.91
N LEU A 35 5.90 -1.13 -10.45
CA LEU A 35 5.25 -2.18 -11.25
C LEU A 35 3.81 -1.80 -11.64
N ALA A 36 3.04 -1.23 -10.71
CA ALA A 36 1.67 -0.79 -10.99
C ALA A 36 1.62 0.31 -12.05
N ALA A 37 2.58 1.24 -12.03
CA ALA A 37 2.62 2.39 -12.92
C ALA A 37 3.20 2.08 -14.31
N THR A 38 4.17 1.17 -14.42
CA THR A 38 4.95 0.98 -15.65
C THR A 38 4.94 -0.46 -16.19
N GLY A 39 4.33 -1.40 -15.50
CA GLY A 39 4.31 -2.80 -15.93
C GLY A 39 3.54 -2.97 -17.25
N PRO A 40 4.05 -3.77 -18.22
CA PRO A 40 3.39 -3.95 -19.50
C PRO A 40 2.02 -4.64 -19.37
N ASP A 41 1.87 -5.50 -18.36
CA ASP A 41 0.62 -6.21 -18.05
C ASP A 41 -0.23 -5.48 -16.99
N SER A 42 0.21 -4.30 -16.54
CA SER A 42 -0.48 -3.55 -15.50
C SER A 42 -1.74 -2.88 -16.04
N ARG A 43 -2.84 -2.99 -15.29
CA ARG A 43 -4.12 -2.36 -15.64
C ARG A 43 -4.74 -1.67 -14.44
N GLY A 44 -5.68 -0.76 -14.72
CA GLY A 44 -6.53 -0.15 -13.71
C GLY A 44 -7.30 -1.20 -12.90
N ALA A 45 -7.74 -0.81 -11.69
CA ALA A 45 -8.44 -1.66 -10.74
C ALA A 45 -7.67 -2.92 -10.28
N GLN A 46 -6.34 -2.94 -10.43
CA GLN A 46 -5.47 -3.99 -9.87
C GLN A 46 -4.70 -3.49 -8.66
N PHE A 47 -4.38 -4.43 -7.75
CA PHE A 47 -3.58 -4.16 -6.57
C PHE A 47 -2.23 -4.87 -6.67
N TYR A 48 -1.15 -4.17 -6.32
CA TYR A 48 0.22 -4.69 -6.38
C TYR A 48 0.90 -4.55 -5.03
N GLY A 49 1.61 -5.59 -4.64
CA GLY A 49 2.32 -5.65 -3.38
C GLY A 49 3.46 -6.67 -3.38
N PRO A 50 4.24 -6.72 -2.29
CA PRO A 50 5.35 -7.65 -2.15
C PRO A 50 4.86 -9.10 -1.96
N LYS A 51 5.40 -10.06 -2.73
CA LYS A 51 4.88 -11.45 -2.81
C LYS A 51 5.17 -12.36 -1.60
N ARG A 52 6.10 -12.03 -0.70
CA ARG A 52 6.41 -12.92 0.45
C ARG A 52 5.32 -12.85 1.52
N ARG A 53 5.38 -13.79 2.46
CA ARG A 53 4.40 -13.95 3.55
C ARG A 53 4.07 -12.61 4.22
N GLY A 54 2.77 -12.39 4.41
CA GLY A 54 2.24 -11.21 5.10
C GLY A 54 2.33 -9.90 4.31
N ASN A 55 2.66 -9.94 3.01
CA ASN A 55 2.88 -8.75 2.19
C ASN A 55 3.95 -7.81 2.78
N LEU A 56 4.98 -8.41 3.40
CA LEU A 56 6.02 -7.66 4.10
C LEU A 56 7.31 -7.49 3.29
N GLY A 57 7.53 -8.25 2.22
CA GLY A 57 8.75 -8.14 1.41
C GLY A 57 8.81 -9.07 0.19
N GLY A 58 9.92 -9.03 -0.54
CA GLY A 58 10.11 -9.78 -1.78
C GLY A 58 9.67 -9.01 -3.04
N ALA A 59 9.69 -9.70 -4.17
CA ALA A 59 9.42 -9.11 -5.48
C ALA A 59 8.01 -8.50 -5.56
N PRO A 60 7.84 -7.38 -6.30
CA PRO A 60 6.53 -6.82 -6.57
C PRO A 60 5.70 -7.79 -7.42
N ALA A 61 4.44 -8.00 -7.06
CA ALA A 61 3.52 -8.85 -7.78
C ALA A 61 2.08 -8.35 -7.64
N ARG A 62 1.22 -8.76 -8.57
CA ARG A 62 -0.23 -8.58 -8.41
C ARG A 62 -0.71 -9.36 -7.18
N GLN A 63 -1.62 -8.74 -6.44
CA GLN A 63 -2.27 -9.33 -5.28
C GLN A 63 -3.78 -9.20 -5.41
N GLU A 64 -4.51 -10.08 -4.75
CA GLU A 64 -5.94 -9.90 -4.58
C GLU A 64 -6.21 -8.85 -3.50
N LEU A 65 -7.29 -8.10 -3.68
CA LEU A 65 -7.82 -7.21 -2.66
C LEU A 65 -8.27 -8.02 -1.44
N TRP A 66 -8.13 -7.46 -0.24
CA TRP A 66 -8.77 -8.04 0.95
C TRP A 66 -10.29 -8.02 0.78
N ALA A 67 -10.98 -9.01 1.37
CA ALA A 67 -12.43 -9.16 1.20
C ALA A 67 -13.24 -7.87 1.41
N PRO A 68 -12.97 -7.03 2.43
CA PRO A 68 -13.70 -5.78 2.63
C PRO A 68 -13.52 -4.74 1.52
N LEU A 69 -12.45 -4.83 0.72
CA LEU A 69 -12.18 -3.90 -0.39
C LEU A 69 -12.82 -4.35 -1.71
N ARG A 70 -13.57 -5.47 -1.72
CA ARG A 70 -14.19 -6.03 -2.93
C ARG A 70 -15.64 -5.60 -3.10
N ASP A 71 -16.24 -4.97 -2.09
CA ASP A 71 -17.61 -4.48 -2.15
C ASP A 71 -17.68 -3.14 -2.91
N ILE A 72 -18.45 -3.12 -4.00
CA ILE A 72 -18.56 -1.95 -4.87
C ILE A 72 -19.53 -0.90 -4.33
N ASP A 73 -20.49 -1.31 -3.50
CA ASP A 73 -21.46 -0.39 -2.89
C ASP A 73 -20.78 0.38 -1.75
N ASP A 74 -19.95 -0.30 -0.95
CA ASP A 74 -19.06 0.35 0.03
C ASP A 74 -18.10 1.33 -0.66
N ALA A 75 -17.49 0.91 -1.78
CA ALA A 75 -16.59 1.78 -2.54
C ALA A 75 -17.29 3.05 -3.06
N ARG A 76 -18.53 2.91 -3.55
CA ARG A 76 -19.34 4.06 -4.00
C ARG A 76 -19.69 4.98 -2.85
N GLY A 77 -20.17 4.42 -1.73
CA GLY A 77 -20.52 5.20 -0.54
C GLY A 77 -19.33 5.98 0.02
N LEU A 78 -18.15 5.36 0.06
CA LEU A 78 -16.91 6.01 0.50
C LEU A 78 -16.46 7.11 -0.47
N GLY A 79 -16.60 6.89 -1.78
CA GLY A 79 -16.32 7.90 -2.81
C GLY A 79 -17.18 9.14 -2.63
N GLU A 80 -18.50 8.96 -2.53
CA GLU A 80 -19.45 10.07 -2.34
C GLU A 80 -19.23 10.81 -1.01
N ALA A 81 -18.93 10.07 0.08
CA ALA A 81 -18.61 10.68 1.36
C ALA A 81 -17.34 11.55 1.27
N SER A 82 -16.32 11.06 0.57
CA SER A 82 -15.05 11.78 0.37
C SER A 82 -15.25 13.03 -0.47
N GLU A 83 -16.02 12.95 -1.55
CA GLU A 83 -16.42 14.11 -2.37
C GLU A 83 -17.13 15.19 -1.55
N ARG A 84 -18.10 14.81 -0.71
CA ARG A 84 -18.81 15.74 0.17
C ARG A 84 -17.88 16.41 1.18
N LEU A 85 -16.95 15.66 1.76
CA LEU A 85 -16.02 16.17 2.77
C LEU A 85 -14.98 17.13 2.18
N VAL A 86 -14.52 16.87 0.95
CA VAL A 86 -13.50 17.68 0.27
C VAL A 86 -14.13 18.80 -0.58
N GLY A 87 -15.45 18.76 -0.80
CA GLY A 87 -16.19 19.75 -1.59
C GLY A 87 -15.93 19.65 -3.10
N VAL A 88 -15.55 18.47 -3.58
CA VAL A 88 -15.26 18.20 -5.00
C VAL A 88 -16.22 17.15 -5.55
N ARG A 89 -16.41 17.13 -6.87
CA ARG A 89 -17.19 16.11 -7.57
C ARG A 89 -16.39 15.55 -8.73
N PHE A 90 -16.28 14.23 -8.82
CA PHE A 90 -15.69 13.59 -9.98
C PHE A 90 -16.77 13.29 -11.03
N PRO A 91 -16.47 13.47 -12.32
CA PRO A 91 -17.36 13.03 -13.39
C PRO A 91 -17.45 11.49 -13.40
N ALA A 92 -18.59 10.99 -13.86
CA ALA A 92 -18.82 9.57 -14.09
C ALA A 92 -18.06 9.05 -15.33
#